data_AF-A0A353RCP9-F1
#
_entry.id   AF-A0A353RCP9-F1
#
_cell.length_a   1.000
_cell.length_b   1.000
_cell.length_c   1.000
_cell.angle_alpha   90.00
_cell.angle_beta   90.00
_cell.angle_gamma   90.00
#
_symmetry.space_group_name_H-M   'P 1'
#
loop_
_entity.id
_entity.type
_entity.pdbx_description
1 polymer ?
#
loop_
_entity_poly.entity_id
_entity_poly.type
_entity_poly.pdbx_seq_one_letter_code
_entity_poly.pdbx_strand_id
1 'polypeptide(L)'
;ACSGLLKGDRMEKCFAKLTGNRRMRDLTMRTVIPGVDLCSGLTVACTNSLLGVRTLKNVRWTADMRVCEAMRATSALPAAFQPKKIDGMYLVDGGVADVLPVDLLVAAGVPNVLAVDVSDFYRMPERMNIIEVASHSLSIMETRLRECVTRGEKLLLNPDLPETSGVLNLGQMPECMEAGYQAAKEVMPQIRRIFS
;
A
#
# COMPACT_ATOMS: atom_id res chain seq x y z
N ALA A 1 -8.40 -8.58 27.34
CA ALA A 1 -8.24 -9.12 25.97
C ALA A 1 -8.67 -8.03 24.99
N CYS A 2 -7.75 -7.44 24.22
CA CYS A 2 -8.06 -6.32 23.32
C CYS A 2 -8.91 -6.80 22.13
N SER A 3 -10.23 -6.81 22.30
CA SER A 3 -11.22 -7.12 21.27
C SER A 3 -11.54 -5.91 20.38
N GLY A 4 -10.53 -5.10 20.04
CA GLY A 4 -10.71 -3.83 19.31
C GLY A 4 -10.34 -3.86 17.82
N LEU A 5 -9.67 -4.92 17.34
CA LEU A 5 -9.17 -4.99 15.97
C LEU A 5 -10.06 -5.83 15.06
N LEU A 6 -10.32 -5.33 13.86
CA LEU A 6 -11.06 -6.07 12.83
C LEU A 6 -10.22 -7.26 12.34
N LYS A 7 -10.79 -8.47 12.35
CA LYS A 7 -10.13 -9.69 11.84
C LYS A 7 -9.84 -9.61 10.33
N GLY A 8 -10.66 -8.90 9.58
CA GLY A 8 -10.52 -8.72 8.13
C GLY A 8 -10.92 -9.92 7.26
N ASP A 9 -11.43 -11.02 7.83
CA ASP A 9 -11.86 -12.22 7.06
C ASP A 9 -12.93 -11.90 6.00
N ARG A 10 -13.84 -10.96 6.31
CA ARG A 10 -14.87 -10.50 5.37
C ARG A 10 -14.27 -9.76 4.18
N MET A 11 -13.23 -8.96 4.42
CA MET A 11 -12.50 -8.21 3.39
C MET A 11 -11.77 -9.19 2.46
N GLU A 12 -11.09 -10.19 3.02
CA GLU A 12 -10.41 -11.22 2.24
C GLU A 12 -11.37 -12.03 1.36
N LYS A 13 -12.55 -12.42 1.89
CA LYS A 13 -13.59 -13.09 1.10
C LYS A 13 -14.08 -12.21 -0.05
N CYS A 14 -14.22 -10.91 0.17
CA CYS A 14 -14.57 -9.96 -0.88
C CYS A 14 -13.47 -9.89 -1.96
N PHE A 15 -12.21 -9.74 -1.55
CA PHE A 15 -11.07 -9.75 -2.48
C PHE A 15 -10.97 -11.06 -3.25
N ALA A 16 -11.19 -12.21 -2.61
CA ALA A 16 -11.20 -13.50 -3.28
C ALA A 16 -12.28 -13.57 -4.37
N LYS A 17 -13.48 -13.04 -4.10
CA LYS A 17 -14.56 -12.95 -5.10
C LYS A 17 -14.19 -12.04 -6.27
N LEU A 18 -13.65 -10.84 -5.99
CA LEU A 18 -13.27 -9.86 -7.02
C LEU A 18 -12.09 -10.32 -7.89
N THR A 19 -11.12 -11.00 -7.29
CA THR A 19 -9.90 -11.46 -7.98
C THR A 19 -10.08 -12.82 -8.66
N GLY A 20 -11.22 -13.48 -8.47
CA GLY A 20 -11.42 -14.87 -8.89
C GLY A 20 -10.52 -15.86 -8.16
N ASN A 21 -10.07 -15.50 -6.96
CA ASN A 21 -9.13 -16.26 -6.13
C ASN A 21 -7.83 -16.64 -6.86
N ARG A 22 -7.41 -15.84 -7.85
CA ARG A 22 -6.21 -16.09 -8.66
C ARG A 22 -4.94 -16.08 -7.82
N ARG A 23 -3.94 -16.86 -8.26
CA ARG A 23 -2.57 -16.75 -7.74
C ARG A 23 -1.91 -15.50 -8.31
N MET A 24 -0.93 -14.95 -7.59
CA MET A 24 -0.15 -13.82 -8.10
C MET A 24 0.46 -14.14 -9.47
N ARG A 25 1.00 -15.35 -9.65
CA ARG A 25 1.58 -15.83 -10.93
C ARG A 25 0.61 -15.88 -12.11
N ASP A 26 -0.71 -15.84 -11.86
CA ASP A 26 -1.72 -15.85 -12.93
C ASP A 26 -1.95 -14.45 -13.52
N LEU A 27 -1.38 -13.40 -12.93
CA LEU A 27 -1.49 -12.02 -13.43
C LEU A 27 -0.55 -11.78 -14.61
N THR A 28 -1.06 -11.14 -15.66
CA THR A 28 -0.29 -10.84 -16.88
C THR A 28 0.50 -9.53 -16.76
N MET A 29 -0.08 -8.50 -16.15
CA MET A 29 0.62 -7.24 -15.87
C MET A 29 1.64 -7.46 -14.75
N ARG A 30 2.83 -6.87 -14.84
CA ARG A 30 3.77 -6.88 -13.71
C ARG A 30 3.10 -6.21 -12.51
N THR A 31 2.98 -6.95 -11.41
CA THR A 31 2.34 -6.49 -10.18
C THR A 31 3.25 -6.80 -9.00
N VAL A 32 3.38 -5.84 -8.10
CA VAL A 32 4.07 -6.00 -6.80
C VAL A 32 3.11 -5.50 -5.73
N ILE A 33 2.86 -6.32 -4.72
CA ILE A 33 2.06 -5.98 -3.54
C ILE A 33 2.97 -6.16 -2.32
N PRO A 34 3.42 -5.07 -1.68
CA PRO A 34 4.25 -5.15 -0.49
C PRO A 34 3.43 -5.43 0.77
N GLY A 35 4.08 -6.01 1.77
CA GLY A 35 3.64 -6.02 3.16
C GLY A 35 4.86 -6.12 4.07
N VAL A 36 4.71 -5.93 5.37
CA VAL A 36 5.83 -6.04 6.32
C VAL A 36 5.62 -7.22 7.24
N ASP A 37 6.60 -8.13 7.33
CA ASP A 37 6.59 -9.19 8.34
C ASP A 37 7.05 -8.64 9.69
N LEU A 38 6.13 -8.57 10.65
CA LEU A 38 6.41 -8.07 12.00
C LEU A 38 7.48 -8.90 12.74
N CYS A 39 7.67 -10.16 12.38
CA CYS A 39 8.65 -11.01 13.04
C CYS A 39 10.08 -10.68 12.63
N SER A 40 10.32 -10.44 11.34
CA SER A 40 11.67 -10.17 10.83
C SER A 40 11.95 -8.70 10.52
N GLY A 41 10.92 -7.86 10.46
CA GLY A 41 11.01 -6.47 9.99
C GLY A 41 11.35 -6.33 8.50
N LEU A 42 11.17 -7.40 7.72
CA LEU A 42 11.47 -7.39 6.27
C LEU A 42 10.22 -7.01 5.50
N THR A 43 10.38 -6.22 4.45
CA THR A 43 9.34 -6.02 3.44
C THR A 43 9.20 -7.31 2.62
N VAL A 44 8.03 -7.92 2.64
CA VAL A 44 7.65 -9.05 1.81
C VAL A 44 7.01 -8.51 0.54
N ALA A 45 7.78 -8.47 -0.55
CA ALA A 45 7.33 -7.98 -1.84
C ALA A 45 6.75 -9.15 -2.66
N CYS A 46 5.42 -9.28 -2.66
CA CYS A 46 4.76 -10.33 -3.42
C CYS A 46 4.56 -9.89 -4.87
N THR A 47 5.04 -10.68 -5.83
CA THR A 47 4.97 -10.34 -7.26
C THR A 47 4.49 -11.51 -8.11
N ASN A 48 3.93 -11.22 -9.28
CA ASN A 48 3.50 -12.25 -10.23
C ASN A 48 4.66 -12.95 -10.94
N SER A 49 5.87 -12.39 -10.92
CA SER A 49 7.04 -13.04 -11.51
C SER A 49 8.32 -12.65 -10.78
N LEU A 50 9.16 -13.64 -10.47
CA LEU A 50 10.49 -13.42 -9.91
C LEU A 50 11.55 -13.22 -11.01
N LEU A 51 11.18 -13.35 -12.29
CA LEU A 51 12.13 -13.17 -13.37
C LEU A 51 12.50 -11.68 -13.49
N GLY A 52 13.80 -11.41 -13.44
CA GLY A 52 14.38 -10.07 -13.59
C GLY A 52 14.28 -9.19 -12.35
N VAL A 53 13.82 -9.72 -11.21
CA VAL A 53 13.79 -8.95 -9.95
C VAL A 53 15.21 -8.78 -9.40
N ARG A 54 15.54 -7.58 -8.95
CA ARG A 54 16.82 -7.27 -8.29
C ARG A 54 16.68 -7.42 -6.79
N THR A 55 17.76 -7.84 -6.13
CA THR A 55 17.82 -7.88 -4.68
C THR A 55 17.87 -6.45 -4.11
N LEU A 56 17.02 -6.18 -3.12
CA LEU A 56 17.04 -4.96 -2.33
C LEU A 56 17.34 -5.32 -0.87
N LYS A 57 17.99 -4.41 -0.15
CA LYS A 57 18.24 -4.59 1.28
C LYS A 57 16.90 -4.62 2.02
N ASN A 58 16.77 -5.50 2.99
CA ASN A 58 15.56 -5.66 3.81
C ASN A 58 14.29 -6.07 3.05
N VAL A 59 14.41 -6.56 1.81
CA VAL A 59 13.27 -7.03 1.00
C VAL A 59 13.38 -8.54 0.76
N ARG A 60 12.26 -9.25 0.99
CA ARG A 60 12.06 -10.65 0.64
C ARG A 60 11.04 -10.74 -0.50
N TRP A 61 11.49 -11.15 -1.67
CA TRP A 61 10.61 -11.41 -2.81
C TRP A 61 9.88 -12.75 -2.69
N THR A 62 8.61 -12.80 -3.09
CA THR A 62 7.83 -14.05 -3.17
C THR A 62 6.81 -13.97 -4.30
N ALA A 63 6.38 -15.13 -4.83
CA ALA A 63 5.33 -15.23 -5.84
C ALA A 63 4.27 -16.28 -5.50
N ASP A 64 4.22 -16.73 -4.24
CA ASP A 64 3.44 -17.93 -3.87
C ASP A 64 2.04 -17.62 -3.34
N MET A 65 1.78 -16.35 -3.00
CA MET A 65 0.49 -15.90 -2.46
C MET A 65 -0.60 -15.82 -3.54
N ARG A 66 -1.85 -15.89 -3.09
CA ARG A 66 -3.00 -15.44 -3.87
C ARG A 66 -3.09 -13.92 -3.86
N VAL A 67 -3.70 -13.37 -4.90
CA VAL A 67 -3.90 -11.91 -5.00
C VAL A 67 -4.70 -11.40 -3.80
N CYS A 68 -5.76 -12.10 -3.40
CA CYS A 68 -6.58 -11.74 -2.25
C CYS A 68 -5.82 -11.80 -0.91
N GLU A 69 -4.87 -12.74 -0.75
CA GLU A 69 -4.05 -12.87 0.45
C GLU A 69 -3.07 -11.70 0.57
N ALA A 70 -2.39 -11.37 -0.54
CA ALA A 70 -1.49 -10.22 -0.61
C ALA A 70 -2.24 -8.90 -0.38
N MET A 71 -3.42 -8.72 -1.00
CA MET A 71 -4.31 -7.58 -0.75
C MET A 71 -4.74 -7.50 0.71
N ARG A 72 -5.15 -8.62 1.33
CA ARG A 72 -5.55 -8.64 2.74
C ARG A 72 -4.37 -8.30 3.66
N ALA A 73 -3.18 -8.81 3.36
CA ALA A 73 -1.97 -8.52 4.13
C ALA A 73 -1.60 -7.03 4.07
N THR A 74 -1.56 -6.44 2.87
CA THR A 74 -1.24 -5.01 2.72
C THR A 74 -2.33 -4.09 3.25
N SER A 75 -3.60 -4.51 3.36
CA SER A 75 -4.66 -3.70 3.99
C SER A 75 -4.75 -3.89 5.50
N ALA A 76 -3.81 -4.61 6.12
CA ALA A 76 -3.78 -4.87 7.55
C ALA A 76 -3.15 -3.70 8.32
N LEU A 77 -3.80 -2.54 8.25
CA LEU A 77 -3.35 -1.32 8.93
C LEU A 77 -3.21 -1.57 10.44
N PRO A 78 -2.03 -1.30 11.03
CA PRO A 78 -1.83 -1.40 12.47
C PRO A 78 -2.89 -0.59 13.22
N ALA A 79 -3.25 -1.05 14.43
CA ALA A 79 -4.30 -0.46 15.27
C ALA A 79 -5.75 -0.49 14.71
N ALA A 80 -5.97 -0.88 13.45
CA ALA A 80 -7.31 -1.08 12.86
C ALA A 80 -7.61 -2.56 12.57
N PHE A 81 -6.65 -3.29 12.00
CA PHE A 81 -6.81 -4.68 11.58
C PHE A 81 -5.80 -5.61 12.26
N GLN A 82 -6.19 -6.88 12.42
CA GLN A 82 -5.24 -7.92 12.84
C GLN A 82 -4.25 -8.23 11.71
N PRO A 83 -2.96 -8.50 12.03
CA PRO A 83 -1.99 -8.98 11.05
C PRO A 83 -2.48 -10.24 10.35
N LYS A 84 -2.18 -10.36 9.06
CA LYS A 84 -2.50 -11.57 8.28
C LYS A 84 -1.37 -12.57 8.44
N LYS A 85 -1.70 -13.77 8.94
CA LYS A 85 -0.73 -14.86 9.03
C LYS A 85 -0.65 -15.62 7.70
N ILE A 86 0.53 -15.68 7.09
CA ILE A 86 0.82 -16.43 5.85
C ILE A 86 2.18 -17.11 6.01
N ASP A 87 2.25 -18.43 5.80
CA ASP A 87 3.50 -19.19 5.84
C ASP A 87 4.38 -18.93 7.07
N GLY A 88 3.76 -18.72 8.23
CA GLY A 88 4.43 -18.42 9.49
C GLY A 88 4.81 -16.96 9.72
N MET A 89 4.68 -16.08 8.71
CA MET A 89 4.88 -14.64 8.80
C MET A 89 3.65 -13.94 9.38
N TYR A 90 3.84 -12.81 10.04
CA TYR A 90 2.77 -11.93 10.52
C TYR A 90 2.79 -10.63 9.72
N LEU A 91 2.01 -10.59 8.65
CA LEU A 91 2.06 -9.50 7.67
C LEU A 91 1.11 -8.36 8.04
N VAL A 92 1.64 -7.13 7.98
CA VAL A 92 0.90 -5.88 8.11
C VAL A 92 1.05 -5.01 6.85
N ASP A 93 0.34 -3.87 6.85
CA ASP A 93 0.43 -2.84 5.82
C ASP A 93 1.88 -2.48 5.44
N GLY A 94 2.11 -2.31 4.13
CA GLY A 94 3.41 -1.95 3.57
C GLY A 94 3.88 -0.56 3.96
N GLY A 95 2.95 0.37 4.19
CA GLY A 95 3.20 1.78 4.53
C GLY A 95 4.03 1.97 5.80
N VAL A 96 4.03 0.97 6.70
CA VAL A 96 4.88 0.95 7.91
C VAL A 96 6.37 1.01 7.57
N ALA A 97 6.79 0.46 6.43
CA ALA A 97 8.17 0.48 5.97
C ALA A 97 8.36 1.32 4.71
N ASP A 98 7.35 1.37 3.84
CA ASP A 98 7.43 1.99 2.53
C ASP A 98 6.05 2.48 2.07
N VAL A 99 5.84 3.79 2.16
CA VAL A 99 4.58 4.46 1.80
C VAL A 99 4.39 4.52 0.28
N LEU A 100 5.48 4.55 -0.49
CA LEU A 100 5.46 4.65 -1.95
C LEU A 100 6.49 3.68 -2.54
N PRO A 101 6.10 2.42 -2.87
CA PRO A 101 7.00 1.33 -3.24
C PRO A 101 7.55 1.43 -4.67
N VAL A 102 8.10 2.59 -5.00
CA VAL A 102 8.68 2.93 -6.31
C VAL A 102 9.92 2.08 -6.56
N ASP A 103 10.78 1.92 -5.57
CA ASP A 103 12.01 1.13 -5.66
C ASP A 103 11.71 -0.35 -5.91
N LEU A 104 10.63 -0.89 -5.33
CA LEU A 104 10.17 -2.25 -5.58
C LEU A 104 9.78 -2.44 -7.05
N LEU A 105 9.03 -1.51 -7.65
CA LEU A 105 8.68 -1.58 -9.07
C LEU A 105 9.91 -1.47 -9.98
N VAL A 106 10.82 -0.54 -9.68
CA VAL A 106 12.08 -0.39 -10.40
C VAL A 106 12.93 -1.66 -10.30
N ALA A 107 13.03 -2.24 -9.11
CA ALA A 107 13.74 -3.50 -8.86
C ALA A 107 13.05 -4.70 -9.53
N ALA A 108 11.73 -4.67 -9.70
CA ALA A 108 10.97 -5.65 -10.47
C ALA A 108 11.10 -5.49 -12.00
N GLY A 109 11.93 -4.54 -12.46
CA GLY A 109 12.21 -4.30 -13.87
C GLY A 109 11.27 -3.30 -14.55
N VAL A 110 10.51 -2.51 -13.78
CA VAL A 110 9.60 -1.48 -14.30
C VAL A 110 10.15 -0.09 -13.93
N PRO A 111 11.03 0.52 -14.76
CA PRO A 111 11.72 1.76 -14.40
C PRO A 111 10.90 3.03 -14.61
N ASN A 112 9.85 2.98 -15.44
CA ASN A 112 8.97 4.12 -15.69
C ASN A 112 7.81 4.06 -14.70
N VAL A 113 8.03 4.62 -13.51
CA VAL A 113 7.03 4.63 -12.43
C VAL A 113 6.35 5.99 -12.35
N LEU A 114 5.02 5.98 -12.37
CA LEU A 114 4.16 7.08 -11.93
C LEU A 114 3.72 6.77 -10.50
N ALA A 115 4.21 7.52 -9.53
CA ALA A 115 3.77 7.41 -8.15
C ALA A 115 2.50 8.25 -7.94
N VAL A 116 1.54 7.73 -7.20
CA VAL A 116 0.34 8.48 -6.79
C VAL A 116 0.31 8.48 -5.28
N ASP A 117 0.44 9.66 -4.69
CA ASP A 117 0.40 9.84 -3.24
C ASP A 117 -0.97 10.39 -2.84
N VAL A 118 -1.66 9.61 -2.01
CA VAL A 118 -2.99 9.90 -1.47
C VAL A 118 -2.94 10.12 0.05
N SER A 119 -1.75 10.36 0.60
CA SER A 119 -1.56 10.52 2.03
C SER A 119 -2.20 11.81 2.52
N ASP A 120 -3.00 11.70 3.58
CA ASP A 120 -3.62 12.84 4.24
C ASP A 120 -2.59 13.69 5.01
N PHE A 121 -2.91 14.97 5.18
CA PHE A 121 -2.15 15.83 6.09
C PHE A 121 -2.39 15.41 7.54
N TYR A 122 -1.30 15.38 8.32
CA TYR A 122 -1.36 15.11 9.75
C TYR A 122 -2.36 16.04 10.45
N ARG A 123 -3.31 15.44 11.20
CA ARG A 123 -4.21 16.13 12.11
C ARG A 123 -4.06 15.57 13.51
N MET A 124 -4.02 16.47 14.49
CA MET A 124 -3.90 16.08 15.89
C MET A 124 -5.19 15.35 16.33
N PRO A 125 -5.07 14.24 17.08
CA PRO A 125 -6.23 13.55 17.62
C PRO A 125 -7.10 14.48 18.47
N GLU A 126 -8.43 14.30 18.40
CA GLU A 126 -9.36 14.89 19.38
C GLU A 126 -9.29 14.17 20.74
N ARG A 127 -8.83 12.92 20.77
CA ARG A 127 -8.77 12.06 21.95
C ARG A 127 -7.39 11.43 22.10
N MET A 128 -6.92 11.33 23.34
CA MET A 128 -5.55 10.90 23.67
C MET A 128 -5.54 9.51 24.33
N ASN A 129 -6.21 8.53 23.72
CA ASN A 129 -6.07 7.14 24.18
C ASN A 129 -4.84 6.47 23.55
N ILE A 130 -4.37 5.37 24.14
CA ILE A 130 -3.12 4.72 23.71
C ILE A 130 -3.16 4.22 22.25
N ILE A 131 -4.34 3.81 21.77
CA ILE A 131 -4.53 3.35 20.39
C ILE A 131 -4.42 4.55 19.45
N GLU A 132 -5.09 5.66 19.77
CA GLU A 132 -5.00 6.91 19.02
C GLU A 132 -3.55 7.41 18.99
N VAL A 133 -2.89 7.52 20.14
CA VAL A 133 -1.49 7.96 20.23
C VAL A 133 -0.57 7.09 19.37
N ALA A 134 -0.76 5.76 19.39
CA ALA A 134 0.02 4.84 18.57
C ALA A 134 -0.24 5.02 17.07
N SER A 135 -1.51 5.08 16.66
CA SER A 135 -1.91 5.33 15.26
C SER A 135 -1.36 6.67 14.75
N HIS A 136 -1.48 7.74 15.53
CA HIS A 136 -0.97 9.06 15.16
C HIS A 136 0.56 9.09 15.07
N SER A 137 1.25 8.41 15.99
CA SER A 137 2.70 8.26 15.92
C SER A 137 3.12 7.53 14.64
N LEU A 138 2.37 6.51 14.22
CA LEU A 138 2.60 5.80 12.97
C LEU A 138 2.42 6.73 11.76
N SER A 139 1.32 7.50 11.69
CA SER A 139 1.10 8.44 10.58
C SER A 139 2.20 9.51 10.47
N ILE A 140 2.75 9.99 11.60
CA ILE A 140 3.91 10.91 11.59
C ILE A 140 5.14 10.22 11.00
N MET A 141 5.41 8.97 11.41
CA MET A 141 6.55 8.21 10.89
C MET A 141 6.40 7.93 9.40
N GLU A 142 5.21 7.51 8.94
CA GLU A 142 4.89 7.32 7.52
C GLU A 142 5.13 8.59 6.71
N THR A 143 4.66 9.75 7.20
CA THR A 143 4.87 11.05 6.55
C THR A 143 6.36 11.36 6.36
N ARG A 144 7.18 11.11 7.39
CA ARG A 144 8.64 11.34 7.32
C ARG A 144 9.36 10.32 6.44
N LEU A 145 8.92 9.06 6.46
CA LEU A 145 9.44 8.03 5.57
C LEU A 145 9.22 8.44 4.11
N ARG A 146 8.00 8.86 3.76
CA ARG A 146 7.66 9.35 2.42
C ARG A 146 8.64 10.41 1.91
N GLU A 147 8.98 11.41 2.73
CA GLU A 147 9.95 12.48 2.37
C GLU A 147 11.37 11.95 2.09
N CYS A 148 11.70 10.77 2.61
CA CYS A 148 13.02 10.13 2.46
C CYS A 148 13.10 9.15 1.29
N VAL A 149 12.00 8.47 0.92
CA VAL A 149 11.99 7.41 -0.12
C VAL A 149 11.66 7.91 -1.55
N THR A 150 11.06 9.08 -1.73
CA THR A 150 10.67 9.60 -3.06
C THR A 150 11.84 10.19 -3.85
N ARG A 151 12.54 9.38 -4.64
CA ARG A 151 13.56 9.84 -5.61
C ARG A 151 13.67 9.01 -6.90
N GLY A 152 12.78 8.04 -7.12
CA GLY A 152 12.92 7.05 -8.21
C GLY A 152 11.87 7.16 -9.32
N GLU A 153 10.74 7.77 -9.01
CA GLU A 153 9.60 7.92 -9.90
C GLU A 153 9.89 8.94 -11.00
N LYS A 154 9.28 8.74 -12.15
CA LYS A 154 9.37 9.68 -13.28
C LYS A 154 8.39 10.83 -13.14
N LEU A 155 7.31 10.60 -12.40
CA LEU A 155 6.31 11.59 -12.05
C LEU A 155 5.66 11.17 -10.73
N LEU A 156 5.48 12.14 -9.84
CA LEU A 156 4.69 12.01 -8.63
C LEU A 156 3.40 12.82 -8.82
N LEU A 157 2.26 12.17 -8.64
CA LEU A 157 0.94 12.77 -8.68
C LEU A 157 0.38 12.85 -7.26
N ASN A 158 -0.02 14.06 -6.86
CA ASN A 158 -0.64 14.33 -5.55
C ASN A 158 -2.04 14.89 -5.80
N PRO A 159 -3.09 14.05 -5.83
CA PRO A 159 -4.46 14.53 -5.97
C PRO A 159 -4.88 15.37 -4.75
N ASP A 160 -5.63 16.44 -4.99
CA ASP A 160 -6.20 17.26 -3.92
C ASP A 160 -7.45 16.58 -3.34
N LEU A 161 -7.26 15.83 -2.27
CA LEU A 161 -8.32 15.05 -1.62
C LEU A 161 -9.08 15.89 -0.58
N PRO A 162 -10.39 15.63 -0.37
CA PRO A 162 -11.14 16.30 0.68
C PRO A 162 -10.50 16.09 2.05
N GLU A 163 -10.38 17.14 2.87
CA GLU A 163 -9.77 17.07 4.20
C GLU A 163 -10.44 16.08 5.20
N THR A 164 -11.61 15.57 4.83
CA THR A 164 -12.42 14.63 5.61
C THR A 164 -12.20 13.17 5.17
N SER A 165 -11.35 12.94 4.16
CA SER A 165 -11.10 11.65 3.49
C SER A 165 -10.24 10.70 4.32
N GLY A 166 -10.59 10.54 5.60
CA GLY A 166 -9.92 9.59 6.47
C GLY A 166 -10.07 8.14 5.98
N VAL A 167 -9.09 7.31 6.33
CA VAL A 167 -8.95 5.90 5.92
C VAL A 167 -10.23 5.05 6.05
N LEU A 168 -11.09 5.35 7.02
CA LEU A 168 -12.34 4.62 7.28
C LEU A 168 -13.60 5.35 6.80
N ASN A 169 -13.47 6.54 6.20
CA ASN A 169 -14.59 7.35 5.71
C ASN A 169 -14.96 6.97 4.27
N LEU A 170 -15.82 5.95 4.14
CA LEU A 170 -16.31 5.50 2.83
C LEU A 170 -17.34 6.46 2.19
N GLY A 171 -17.83 7.45 2.93
CA GLY A 171 -18.84 8.40 2.41
C GLY A 171 -18.31 9.30 1.29
N GLN A 172 -17.00 9.50 1.23
CA GLN A 172 -16.34 10.46 0.32
C GLN A 172 -15.63 9.80 -0.86
N MET A 173 -15.91 8.52 -1.09
CA MET A 173 -15.33 7.79 -2.22
C MET A 173 -15.59 8.50 -3.57
N PRO A 174 -16.79 9.02 -3.89
CA PRO A 174 -17.03 9.71 -5.16
C PRO A 174 -16.12 10.93 -5.37
N GLU A 175 -15.97 11.76 -4.34
CA GLU A 175 -15.15 12.99 -4.38
C GLU A 175 -13.66 12.64 -4.51
N CYS A 176 -13.19 11.62 -3.80
CA CYS A 176 -11.80 11.16 -3.91
C CYS A 176 -11.50 10.60 -5.31
N MET A 177 -12.44 9.85 -5.88
CA MET A 177 -12.30 9.33 -7.25
C MET A 177 -12.25 10.45 -8.28
N GLU A 178 -13.10 11.48 -8.13
CA GLU A 178 -13.11 12.65 -9.02
C GLU A 178 -11.82 13.46 -8.91
N ALA A 179 -11.33 13.70 -7.69
CA ALA A 179 -10.06 14.36 -7.45
C ALA A 179 -8.89 13.65 -8.15
N GLY A 180 -8.81 12.31 -8.01
CA GLY A 180 -7.80 11.50 -8.70
C GLY A 180 -7.92 11.59 -10.23
N TYR A 181 -9.15 11.60 -10.76
CA TYR A 181 -9.39 11.73 -12.19
C TYR A 181 -8.96 13.10 -12.74
N GLN A 182 -9.31 14.20 -12.07
CA GLN A 182 -8.92 15.54 -12.48
C GLN A 182 -7.40 15.71 -12.41
N ALA A 183 -6.77 15.29 -11.31
CA ALA A 183 -5.32 15.36 -11.14
C ALA A 183 -4.58 14.63 -12.27
N ALA A 184 -5.02 13.41 -12.63
CA ALA A 184 -4.42 12.67 -13.74
C ALA A 184 -4.66 13.33 -15.11
N LYS A 185 -5.83 13.94 -15.31
CA LYS A 185 -6.19 14.62 -16.56
C LYS A 185 -5.36 15.88 -16.79
N GLU A 186 -5.10 16.66 -15.76
CA GLU A 186 -4.28 17.87 -15.82
C GLU A 186 -2.83 17.59 -16.25
N VAL A 187 -2.25 16.50 -15.76
CA VAL A 187 -0.87 16.10 -16.10
C VAL A 187 -0.78 15.05 -17.22
N MET A 188 -1.86 14.83 -17.95
CA MET A 188 -1.93 13.84 -19.03
C MET A 188 -0.81 14.02 -20.09
N PRO A 189 -0.38 15.24 -20.48
CA PRO A 189 0.77 15.40 -21.37
C PRO A 189 2.07 14.81 -20.80
N GLN A 190 2.35 15.00 -19.50
CA GLN A 190 3.52 14.40 -18.84
C GLN A 190 3.40 12.88 -18.74
N ILE A 191 2.22 12.35 -18.39
CA ILE A 191 1.97 10.90 -18.33
C ILE A 191 2.28 10.27 -19.69
N ARG A 192 1.76 10.84 -20.79
CA ARG A 192 2.05 10.34 -22.14
C ARG A 192 3.55 10.33 -22.42
N ARG A 193 4.28 11.38 -22.04
CA ARG A 193 5.74 11.44 -22.25
C ARG A 193 6.54 10.35 -21.55
N ILE A 194 6.04 9.83 -20.41
CA ILE A 194 6.72 8.80 -19.62
C ILE A 194 6.45 7.39 -20.14
N PHE A 195 5.30 7.18 -20.78
CA PHE A 195 4.81 5.85 -21.22
C PHE A 195 4.66 5.69 -22.74
N SER A 196 5.06 6.69 -23.53
CA SER A 196 5.20 6.59 -24.99
C SER A 196 6.57 6.02 -25.35
#